data_AF-A0A067TWX8-F1
#
_entry.id   AF-A0A067TWX8-F1
#
_cell.length_a   1.000
_cell.length_b   1.000
_cell.length_c   1.000
_cell.angle_alpha   90.00
_cell.angle_beta   90.00
_cell.angle_gamma   90.00
#
_symmetry.space_group_name_H-M   'P 1'
#
loop_
_entity.id
_entity.type
_entity.pdbx_description
1 polymer ?
#
loop_
_entity_poly.entity_id
_entity_poly.type
_entity_poly.pdbx_seq_one_letter_code
_entity_poly.pdbx_strand_id
1 'polypeptide(L)'
;MASCLRLASSNLSRTSSVLSTLRSNLGRRSLHKRKELPYPVEGGLGNFLPPPALNTLLEYQDGLLERLNQEVRTDTKSELHSSVTQTVVTYSYQRDRTLAFNYAVLALNNSFFLEQLAPPPDEESGLPNHQGYISEDLFEKIRVHYGDLLRLKSTFSAAAMGMFTNGWVWMVTDNEGNLGVLHTLGPSTLLVRSRNNMNYQHGLVLGEPELHANSGDIPIRPLPSYSPNTPPGVTPSLPTSGVSGQSPTRVPFDPHARAIHASSVSHFDLGSPASIHGPEPRESEVRGSALPSMMSVGKTIFPLFCVPVYEHAWMSAGFGVWGKEAWLREFWSVLDWRKVSKAYRVAKEGGLSKPLTKI
;
A
#
# COMPACT_ATOMS: atom_id res chain seq x y z
N MET A 1 -55.93 12.65 70.60
CA MET A 1 -56.05 14.12 70.74
C MET A 1 -54.83 14.63 71.49
N ALA A 2 -54.05 15.52 70.84
CA ALA A 2 -53.02 16.44 71.36
C ALA A 2 -51.81 15.85 72.14
N SER A 3 -50.56 16.33 72.06
CA SER A 3 -49.85 17.23 71.13
C SER A 3 -48.36 17.20 71.53
N CYS A 4 -47.50 17.68 70.61
CA CYS A 4 -46.16 18.24 70.83
C CYS A 4 -44.95 17.30 71.05
N LEU A 5 -44.24 16.99 69.95
CA LEU A 5 -42.78 16.77 69.96
C LEU A 5 -42.10 18.03 69.40
N ARG A 6 -41.24 18.65 70.22
CA ARG A 6 -40.38 19.77 69.83
C ARG A 6 -39.03 19.26 69.31
N LEU A 7 -38.63 19.79 68.16
CA LEU A 7 -37.29 19.74 67.59
C LEU A 7 -36.26 20.44 68.49
N ALA A 8 -35.09 19.82 68.64
CA ALA A 8 -33.86 20.51 69.00
C ALA A 8 -32.71 20.00 68.11
N SER A 9 -32.07 20.94 67.43
CA SER A 9 -31.03 20.75 66.42
C SER A 9 -29.68 20.45 67.09
N SER A 10 -28.92 19.49 66.56
CA SER A 10 -27.47 19.42 66.78
C SER A 10 -26.74 19.48 65.44
N ASN A 11 -25.91 20.50 65.31
CA ASN A 11 -25.07 20.78 64.16
C ASN A 11 -23.95 19.75 64.05
N LEU A 12 -24.01 18.88 63.03
CA LEU A 12 -22.80 18.20 62.54
C LEU A 12 -22.24 19.00 61.36
N SER A 13 -21.08 19.62 61.61
CA SER A 13 -20.21 20.22 60.62
C SER A 13 -19.86 19.20 59.53
N ARG A 14 -20.40 19.40 58.32
CA ARG A 14 -19.94 18.71 57.11
C ARG A 14 -18.53 19.21 56.80
N THR A 15 -17.52 18.42 57.17
CA THR A 15 -16.19 18.53 56.58
C THR A 15 -16.31 18.15 55.11
N SER A 16 -16.23 19.16 54.24
CA SER A 16 -16.06 19.00 52.81
C SER A 16 -14.74 18.26 52.56
N SER A 17 -14.81 16.95 52.27
CA SER A 17 -13.68 16.22 51.71
C SER A 17 -13.49 16.71 50.28
N VAL A 18 -12.61 17.69 50.13
CA VAL A 18 -12.00 18.04 48.84
C VAL A 18 -11.13 16.85 48.46
N LEU A 19 -11.75 15.83 47.87
CA LEU A 19 -11.05 14.84 47.06
C LEU A 19 -10.54 15.61 45.84
N SER A 20 -9.32 16.12 45.98
CA SER A 20 -8.53 16.67 44.89
C SER A 20 -8.55 15.64 43.76
N THR A 21 -9.28 15.97 42.71
CA THR A 21 -9.23 15.26 41.45
C THR A 21 -7.82 15.47 40.92
N LEU A 22 -6.91 14.55 41.26
CA LEU A 22 -5.68 14.35 40.51
C LEU A 22 -6.12 13.90 39.12
N ARG A 23 -6.52 14.86 38.29
CA ARG A 23 -6.45 14.73 36.84
C ARG A 23 -4.97 14.50 36.57
N SER A 24 -4.59 13.24 36.48
CA SER A 24 -3.34 12.87 35.85
C SER A 24 -3.39 13.49 34.45
N ASN A 25 -2.61 14.54 34.24
CA ASN A 25 -2.19 14.97 32.93
C ASN A 25 -1.23 13.90 32.38
N LEU A 26 -1.73 12.67 32.22
CA LEU A 26 -1.19 11.71 31.28
C LEU A 26 -1.33 12.42 29.93
N GLY A 27 -0.20 12.93 29.41
CA GLY A 27 -0.15 13.66 28.16
C GLY A 27 -1.06 12.99 27.14
N ARG A 28 -1.99 13.76 26.59
CA ARG A 28 -2.84 13.31 25.48
C ARG A 28 -1.89 12.76 24.42
N ARG A 29 -1.81 11.43 24.31
CA ARG A 29 -1.13 10.76 23.18
C ARG A 29 -1.63 11.45 21.91
N SER A 30 -0.72 11.87 21.03
CA SER A 30 -1.16 12.31 19.70
C SER A 30 -1.81 11.09 19.06
N LEU A 31 -3.14 11.13 18.93
CA LEU A 31 -3.88 10.05 18.31
C LEU A 31 -3.79 10.27 16.82
N HIS A 32 -3.40 9.23 16.10
CA HIS A 32 -3.42 9.22 14.64
C HIS A 32 -4.80 9.63 14.14
N LYS A 33 -4.83 10.62 13.25
CA LYS A 33 -6.04 11.20 12.70
C LYS A 33 -5.94 11.30 11.19
N ARG A 34 -7.08 11.27 10.52
CA ARG A 34 -7.10 11.41 9.07
C ARG A 34 -6.62 12.82 8.68
N LYS A 35 -5.80 12.88 7.63
CA LYS A 35 -5.41 14.12 6.97
C LYS A 35 -6.61 14.69 6.19
N GLU A 36 -6.77 16.01 6.18
CA GLU A 36 -7.78 16.64 5.33
C GLU A 36 -7.47 16.39 3.85
N LEU A 37 -8.52 16.07 3.08
CA LEU A 37 -8.39 15.80 1.66
C LEU A 37 -8.21 17.10 0.87
N PRO A 38 -7.48 17.07 -0.25
CA PRO A 38 -7.21 18.25 -1.07
C PRO A 38 -8.42 18.69 -1.94
N TYR A 39 -9.61 18.16 -1.67
CA TYR A 39 -10.85 18.39 -2.41
C TYR A 39 -12.08 18.25 -1.50
N PRO A 40 -13.20 18.90 -1.84
CA PRO A 40 -14.45 18.79 -1.09
C PRO A 40 -15.01 17.36 -1.15
N VAL A 41 -15.54 16.87 -0.04
CA VAL A 41 -16.03 15.49 0.09
C VAL A 41 -17.52 15.37 -0.22
N GLU A 42 -18.25 16.47 -0.13
CA GLU A 42 -19.71 16.53 -0.19
C GLU A 42 -20.25 16.14 -1.57
N GLY A 43 -19.52 16.51 -2.62
CA GLY A 43 -19.89 16.22 -4.02
C GLY A 43 -19.45 14.85 -4.53
N GLY A 44 -18.64 14.11 -3.76
CA GLY A 44 -17.98 12.90 -4.25
C GLY A 44 -17.00 13.19 -5.42
N LEU A 45 -16.69 12.17 -6.19
CA LEU A 45 -15.77 12.23 -7.33
C LEU A 45 -16.44 11.60 -8.56
N GLY A 46 -17.55 12.22 -8.98
CA GLY A 46 -18.34 11.77 -10.13
C GLY A 46 -18.86 10.34 -10.00
N ASN A 47 -18.89 9.61 -11.12
CA ASN A 47 -19.36 8.23 -11.17
C ASN A 47 -18.39 7.24 -10.48
N PHE A 48 -17.12 7.61 -10.32
CA PHE A 48 -16.12 6.73 -9.72
C PHE A 48 -16.35 6.55 -8.22
N LEU A 49 -16.56 7.65 -7.49
CA LEU A 49 -16.85 7.64 -6.06
C LEU A 49 -17.99 8.61 -5.73
N PRO A 50 -19.25 8.20 -5.88
CA PRO A 50 -20.39 8.96 -5.40
C PRO A 50 -20.26 9.25 -3.89
N PRO A 51 -20.96 10.28 -3.34
CA PRO A 51 -20.79 10.68 -1.94
C PRO A 51 -20.90 9.53 -0.91
N PRO A 52 -21.85 8.58 -1.02
CA PRO A 52 -21.91 7.43 -0.10
C PRO A 52 -20.67 6.52 -0.17
N ALA A 53 -20.10 6.36 -1.35
CA ALA A 53 -18.91 5.53 -1.58
C ALA A 53 -17.65 6.19 -1.04
N LEU A 54 -17.50 7.50 -1.30
CA LEU A 54 -16.41 8.28 -0.72
C LEU A 54 -16.49 8.24 0.82
N ASN A 55 -17.68 8.43 1.39
CA ASN A 55 -17.89 8.31 2.83
C ASN A 55 -17.52 6.91 3.36
N THR A 56 -17.84 5.84 2.63
CA THR A 56 -17.43 4.48 3.03
C THR A 56 -15.90 4.35 3.13
N LEU A 57 -15.15 4.92 2.19
CA LEU A 57 -13.69 4.90 2.22
C LEU A 57 -13.10 5.81 3.32
N LEU A 58 -13.77 6.91 3.64
CA LEU A 58 -13.43 7.81 4.72
C LEU A 58 -13.68 7.17 6.10
N GLU A 59 -14.81 6.50 6.27
CA GLU A 59 -15.14 5.70 7.46
C GLU A 59 -14.17 4.54 7.64
N TYR A 60 -13.80 3.87 6.55
CA TYR A 60 -12.75 2.85 6.57
C TYR A 60 -11.42 3.43 7.07
N GLN A 61 -11.01 4.59 6.56
CA GLN A 61 -9.80 5.29 7.01
C GLN A 61 -9.84 5.61 8.50
N ASP A 62 -10.94 6.20 8.98
CA ASP A 62 -11.09 6.59 10.38
C ASP A 62 -11.07 5.35 11.28
N GLY A 63 -11.74 4.28 10.86
CA GLY A 63 -11.74 3.00 11.56
C GLY A 63 -10.37 2.32 11.63
N LEU A 64 -9.54 2.44 10.59
CA LEU A 64 -8.16 1.93 10.61
C LEU A 64 -7.31 2.70 11.61
N LEU A 65 -7.40 4.03 11.61
CA LEU A 65 -6.63 4.89 12.51
C LEU A 65 -7.08 4.74 13.97
N GLU A 66 -8.37 4.59 14.22
CA GLU A 66 -8.89 4.31 15.56
C GLU A 66 -8.33 3.00 16.12
N ARG A 67 -8.36 1.92 15.34
CA ARG A 67 -7.83 0.61 15.73
C ARG A 67 -6.31 0.64 15.90
N LEU A 68 -5.59 1.32 15.01
CA LEU A 68 -4.16 1.57 15.17
C LEU A 68 -3.86 2.25 16.50
N ASN A 69 -4.61 3.31 16.83
CA ASN A 69 -4.47 4.01 18.09
C ASN A 69 -4.76 3.11 19.30
N GLN A 70 -5.69 2.16 19.20
CA GLN A 70 -5.96 1.19 20.27
C GLN A 70 -4.77 0.25 20.48
N GLU A 71 -4.19 -0.27 19.41
CA GLU A 71 -3.02 -1.15 19.48
C GLU A 71 -1.80 -0.42 20.07
N VAL A 72 -1.51 0.81 19.60
CA VAL A 72 -0.37 1.62 20.07
C VAL A 72 -0.53 2.05 21.52
N ARG A 73 -1.76 2.23 22.02
CA ARG A 73 -2.02 2.55 23.44
C ARG A 73 -1.48 1.48 24.39
N THR A 74 -1.52 0.22 23.98
CA THR A 74 -1.05 -0.90 24.79
C THR A 74 0.48 -0.97 24.88
N ASP A 75 1.18 -0.26 24.00
CA ASP A 75 2.63 -0.19 24.02
C ASP A 75 3.10 0.96 24.94
N THR A 76 3.82 0.57 26.00
CA THR A 76 4.46 1.48 26.95
C THR A 76 5.82 1.99 26.46
N LYS A 77 6.39 1.35 25.42
CA LYS A 77 7.67 1.72 24.81
C LYS A 77 7.51 2.56 23.55
N SER A 78 6.29 2.65 22.99
CA SER A 78 6.03 3.49 21.83
C SER A 78 6.19 4.97 22.18
N GLU A 79 6.95 5.69 21.35
CA GLU A 79 7.14 7.13 21.48
C GLU A 79 5.79 7.86 21.39
N LEU A 80 5.62 8.90 22.21
CA LEU A 80 4.36 9.64 22.37
C LEU A 80 3.86 10.34 21.08
N HIS A 81 4.71 10.41 20.05
CA HIS A 81 4.49 11.14 18.79
C HIS A 81 5.05 10.42 17.55
N SER A 82 5.15 9.09 17.57
CA SER A 82 5.55 8.36 16.36
C SER A 82 4.54 8.59 15.25
N SER A 83 4.97 8.97 14.04
CA SER A 83 4.08 9.04 12.88
C SER A 83 3.61 7.64 12.45
N VAL A 84 2.51 7.52 11.69
CA VAL A 84 2.04 6.21 11.18
C VAL A 84 3.13 5.49 10.38
N THR A 85 3.93 6.23 9.63
CA THR A 85 5.08 5.71 8.89
C THR A 85 6.16 5.16 9.82
N GLN A 86 6.47 5.90 10.88
CA GLN A 86 7.41 5.43 11.90
C GLN A 86 6.88 4.16 12.58
N THR A 87 5.58 4.07 12.81
CA THR A 87 4.91 2.87 13.34
C THR A 87 5.10 1.67 12.41
N VAL A 88 4.90 1.84 11.09
CA VAL A 88 5.16 0.77 10.11
C VAL A 88 6.62 0.32 10.16
N VAL A 89 7.58 1.25 10.14
CA VAL A 89 9.01 0.91 10.19
C VAL A 89 9.34 0.15 11.48
N THR A 90 8.88 0.66 12.62
CA THR A 90 9.18 0.13 13.96
C THR A 90 8.59 -1.25 14.17
N TYR A 91 7.34 -1.47 13.75
CA TYR A 91 6.63 -2.71 13.98
C TYR A 91 6.80 -3.75 12.87
N SER A 92 7.44 -3.41 11.75
CA SER A 92 7.69 -4.35 10.63
C SER A 92 8.43 -5.63 11.03
N TYR A 93 9.22 -5.60 12.11
CA TYR A 93 9.98 -6.75 12.60
C TYR A 93 9.42 -7.36 13.90
N GLN A 94 8.35 -6.77 14.46
CA GLN A 94 7.78 -7.15 15.75
C GLN A 94 6.54 -8.02 15.54
N ARG A 95 6.70 -9.34 15.70
CA ARG A 95 5.62 -10.32 15.45
C ARG A 95 4.42 -10.12 16.38
N ASP A 96 4.65 -9.64 17.59
CA ASP A 96 3.64 -9.29 18.60
C ASP A 96 2.90 -7.97 18.30
N ARG A 97 3.38 -7.18 17.33
CA ARG A 97 2.76 -5.91 16.88
C ARG A 97 2.16 -5.99 15.47
N THR A 98 1.84 -7.20 15.02
CA THR A 98 1.29 -7.45 13.67
C THR A 98 0.01 -6.66 13.39
N LEU A 99 -0.91 -6.52 14.36
CA LEU A 99 -2.15 -5.76 14.18
C LEU A 99 -1.88 -4.27 13.97
N ALA A 100 -1.05 -3.66 14.84
CA ALA A 100 -0.64 -2.27 14.70
C ALA A 100 0.06 -2.02 13.35
N PHE A 101 0.98 -2.91 12.96
CA PHE A 101 1.63 -2.86 11.65
C PHE A 101 0.60 -2.89 10.51
N ASN A 102 -0.34 -3.84 10.55
CA ASN A 102 -1.34 -4.01 9.50
C ASN A 102 -2.26 -2.79 9.37
N TYR A 103 -2.78 -2.27 10.48
CA TYR A 103 -3.63 -1.07 10.46
C TYR A 103 -2.88 0.16 9.95
N ALA A 104 -1.61 0.32 10.35
CA ALA A 104 -0.77 1.42 9.88
C ALA A 104 -0.52 1.34 8.36
N VAL A 105 -0.22 0.16 7.84
CA VAL A 105 -0.03 -0.04 6.38
C VAL A 105 -1.31 0.26 5.60
N LEU A 106 -2.44 -0.30 6.02
CA LEU A 106 -3.71 -0.07 5.34
C LEU A 106 -4.10 1.41 5.37
N ALA A 107 -3.89 2.09 6.49
CA ALA A 107 -4.16 3.52 6.63
C ALA A 107 -3.28 4.38 5.71
N LEU A 108 -1.99 4.01 5.56
CA LEU A 108 -1.08 4.69 4.63
C LEU A 108 -1.49 4.49 3.17
N ASN A 109 -1.79 3.25 2.79
CA ASN A 109 -2.18 2.95 1.40
C ASN A 109 -3.48 3.65 1.03
N ASN A 110 -4.48 3.65 1.91
CA ASN A 110 -5.78 4.28 1.65
C ASN A 110 -5.69 5.81 1.65
N SER A 111 -4.89 6.42 2.53
CA SER A 111 -4.61 7.86 2.45
C SER A 111 -3.90 8.21 1.15
N PHE A 112 -2.89 7.42 0.76
CA PHE A 112 -2.18 7.65 -0.50
C PHE A 112 -3.13 7.56 -1.71
N PHE A 113 -4.04 6.59 -1.74
CA PHE A 113 -5.07 6.50 -2.78
C PHE A 113 -5.94 7.75 -2.83
N LEU A 114 -6.55 8.13 -1.71
CA LEU A 114 -7.46 9.29 -1.64
C LEU A 114 -6.74 10.60 -2.02
N GLU A 115 -5.49 10.79 -1.60
CA GLU A 115 -4.72 11.99 -1.90
C GLU A 115 -4.38 12.16 -3.39
N GLN A 116 -4.41 11.09 -4.20
CA GLN A 116 -4.11 11.14 -5.64
C GLN A 116 -5.35 11.43 -6.50
N LEU A 117 -6.51 11.66 -5.90
CA LEU A 117 -7.74 11.95 -6.63
C LEU A 117 -7.99 13.46 -6.73
N ALA A 118 -8.80 13.84 -7.72
CA ALA A 118 -9.35 15.16 -7.92
C ALA A 118 -10.79 15.05 -8.43
N PRO A 119 -11.70 15.97 -8.03
CA PRO A 119 -13.05 16.03 -8.57
C PRO A 119 -13.03 16.05 -10.10
N PRO A 120 -14.01 15.43 -10.78
CA PRO A 120 -14.11 15.55 -12.23
C PRO A 120 -14.15 17.03 -12.63
N PRO A 121 -13.54 17.42 -13.78
CA PRO A 121 -13.61 18.79 -14.26
C PRO A 121 -15.07 19.26 -14.41
N ASP A 122 -15.32 20.54 -14.13
CA ASP A 122 -16.65 21.13 -14.31
C ASP A 122 -17.11 20.98 -15.76
N GLU A 123 -18.42 20.79 -15.98
CA GLU A 123 -18.99 20.65 -17.32
C GLU A 123 -18.63 21.84 -18.23
N GLU A 124 -18.51 23.05 -17.65
CA GLU A 124 -18.08 24.27 -18.34
C GLU A 124 -16.67 24.19 -18.92
N SER A 125 -15.78 23.39 -18.32
CA SER A 125 -14.42 23.20 -18.82
C SER A 125 -14.37 22.39 -20.11
N GLY A 126 -15.42 21.61 -20.41
CA GLY A 126 -15.49 20.70 -21.55
C GLY A 126 -14.46 19.56 -21.52
N LEU A 127 -13.70 19.41 -20.42
CA LEU A 127 -12.68 18.39 -20.28
C LEU A 127 -13.27 17.11 -19.67
N PRO A 128 -13.06 15.93 -20.29
CA PRO A 128 -13.64 14.70 -19.79
C PRO A 128 -12.92 14.13 -18.54
N ASN A 129 -11.70 14.58 -18.26
CA ASN A 129 -10.84 14.13 -17.18
C ASN A 129 -9.57 15.00 -17.08
N HIS A 130 -8.67 14.65 -16.16
CA HIS A 130 -7.44 15.39 -15.86
C HIS A 130 -6.23 15.03 -16.74
N GLN A 131 -6.37 14.21 -17.79
CA GLN A 131 -5.21 13.71 -18.58
C GLN A 131 -4.45 14.81 -19.32
N GLY A 132 -5.06 15.98 -19.55
CA GLY A 132 -4.37 17.14 -20.11
C GLY A 132 -3.24 17.68 -19.22
N TYR A 133 -3.19 17.26 -17.94
CA TYR A 133 -2.17 17.67 -16.98
C TYR A 133 -1.00 16.70 -16.83
N ILE A 134 -0.92 15.66 -17.68
CA ILE A 134 0.26 14.80 -17.75
C ILE A 134 1.43 15.64 -18.25
N SER A 135 2.53 15.68 -17.51
CA SER A 135 3.73 16.38 -17.94
C SER A 135 4.36 15.72 -19.17
N GLU A 136 5.04 16.52 -19.98
CA GLU A 136 5.65 16.06 -21.24
C GLU A 136 6.65 14.91 -21.02
N ASP A 137 7.46 14.99 -19.97
CA ASP A 137 8.46 13.97 -19.62
C ASP A 137 7.83 12.64 -19.18
N LEU A 138 6.74 12.68 -18.43
CA LEU A 138 5.98 11.49 -18.06
C LEU A 138 5.27 10.91 -19.28
N PHE A 139 4.67 11.76 -20.10
CA PHE A 139 3.94 11.33 -21.30
C PHE A 139 4.86 10.66 -22.32
N GLU A 140 6.06 11.20 -22.54
CA GLU A 140 7.08 10.58 -23.38
C GLU A 140 7.47 9.20 -22.86
N LYS A 141 7.69 9.06 -21.54
CA LYS A 141 8.02 7.77 -20.93
C LYS A 141 6.88 6.76 -21.00
N ILE A 142 5.62 7.19 -20.88
CA ILE A 142 4.46 6.34 -21.15
C ILE A 142 4.48 5.85 -22.60
N ARG A 143 4.73 6.74 -23.57
CA ARG A 143 4.83 6.37 -24.99
C ARG A 143 5.95 5.36 -25.25
N VAL A 144 7.12 5.56 -24.64
CA VAL A 144 8.26 4.65 -24.81
C VAL A 144 7.97 3.26 -24.20
N HIS A 145 7.39 3.19 -22.99
CA HIS A 145 7.20 1.92 -22.28
C HIS A 145 5.94 1.15 -22.69
N TYR A 146 4.85 1.86 -22.96
CA TYR A 146 3.54 1.26 -23.22
C TYR A 146 3.04 1.52 -24.64
N GLY A 147 3.69 2.39 -25.42
CA GLY A 147 3.25 2.84 -26.74
C GLY A 147 2.32 4.05 -26.64
N ASP A 148 1.27 3.96 -25.84
CA ASP A 148 0.34 5.06 -25.59
C ASP A 148 -0.34 4.95 -24.21
N LEU A 149 -1.12 5.97 -23.87
CA LEU A 149 -1.87 6.01 -22.61
C LEU A 149 -2.96 4.93 -22.56
N LEU A 150 -3.56 4.54 -23.69
CA LEU A 150 -4.59 3.52 -23.74
C LEU A 150 -4.03 2.14 -23.36
N ARG A 151 -2.87 1.78 -23.89
CA ARG A 151 -2.15 0.56 -23.54
C ARG A 151 -1.69 0.57 -22.09
N LEU A 152 -1.22 1.71 -21.56
CA LEU A 152 -0.94 1.82 -20.12
C LEU A 152 -2.18 1.47 -19.29
N LYS A 153 -3.33 2.09 -19.58
CA LYS A 153 -4.58 1.81 -18.86
C LYS A 153 -5.00 0.35 -18.99
N SER A 154 -4.86 -0.23 -20.19
CA SER A 154 -5.15 -1.65 -20.43
C SER A 154 -4.24 -2.57 -19.63
N THR A 155 -2.92 -2.33 -19.62
CA THR A 155 -1.96 -3.11 -18.82
C THR A 155 -2.22 -2.98 -17.33
N PHE A 156 -2.50 -1.76 -16.83
CA PHE A 156 -2.84 -1.53 -15.43
C PHE A 156 -4.13 -2.26 -15.04
N SER A 157 -5.18 -2.15 -15.86
CA SER A 157 -6.45 -2.84 -15.64
C SER A 157 -6.28 -4.36 -15.70
N ALA A 158 -5.47 -4.90 -16.61
CA ALA A 158 -5.20 -6.34 -16.70
C ALA A 158 -4.51 -6.85 -15.42
N ALA A 159 -3.54 -6.11 -14.88
CA ALA A 159 -2.89 -6.45 -13.62
C ALA A 159 -3.90 -6.46 -12.45
N ALA A 160 -4.78 -5.45 -12.39
CA ALA A 160 -5.84 -5.41 -11.39
C ALA A 160 -6.84 -6.55 -11.54
N MET A 161 -7.31 -6.84 -12.76
CA MET A 161 -8.26 -7.92 -13.04
C MET A 161 -7.69 -9.31 -12.69
N GLY A 162 -6.38 -9.50 -12.82
CA GLY A 162 -5.70 -10.74 -12.40
C GLY A 162 -5.67 -10.97 -10.88
N MET A 163 -5.99 -9.96 -10.06
CA MET A 163 -6.07 -10.11 -8.61
C MET A 163 -7.43 -10.65 -8.18
N PHE A 164 -7.46 -11.81 -7.53
CA PHE A 164 -8.68 -12.38 -6.94
C PHE A 164 -8.73 -12.20 -5.41
N THR A 165 -7.79 -11.45 -4.86
CA THR A 165 -7.65 -11.20 -3.42
C THR A 165 -7.56 -9.71 -3.16
N ASN A 166 -7.84 -9.35 -1.90
CA ASN A 166 -7.79 -7.96 -1.46
C ASN A 166 -6.37 -7.41 -1.52
N GLY A 167 -6.22 -6.22 -2.09
CA GLY A 167 -4.92 -5.59 -2.21
C GLY A 167 -4.97 -4.25 -2.93
N TRP A 168 -3.84 -3.90 -3.52
CA TRP A 168 -3.59 -2.62 -4.16
C TRP A 168 -2.81 -2.85 -5.44
N VAL A 169 -3.16 -2.13 -6.51
CA VAL A 169 -2.35 -2.05 -7.72
C VAL A 169 -1.70 -0.68 -7.76
N TRP A 170 -0.41 -0.65 -8.05
CA TRP A 170 0.43 0.52 -8.00
C TRP A 170 1.01 0.80 -9.37
N MET A 171 0.96 2.04 -9.78
CA MET A 171 1.84 2.56 -10.81
C MET A 171 3.09 3.07 -10.11
N VAL A 172 4.26 2.65 -10.57
CA VAL A 172 5.54 3.03 -9.97
C VAL A 172 6.50 3.56 -11.03
N THR A 173 7.50 4.29 -10.57
CA THR A 173 8.70 4.62 -11.35
C THR A 173 9.94 4.27 -10.55
N ASP A 174 11.06 3.97 -11.21
CA ASP A 174 12.36 4.00 -10.55
C ASP A 174 13.03 5.38 -10.67
N ASN A 175 14.27 5.46 -10.17
CA ASN A 175 15.14 6.63 -10.26
C ASN A 175 15.63 6.95 -11.69
N GLU A 176 15.49 6.04 -12.64
CA GLU A 176 15.82 6.24 -14.06
C GLU A 176 14.58 6.69 -14.87
N GLY A 177 13.43 6.83 -14.20
CA GLY A 177 12.15 7.17 -14.82
C GLY A 177 11.49 6.00 -15.55
N ASN A 178 11.93 4.76 -15.31
CA ASN A 178 11.30 3.58 -15.90
C ASN A 178 10.00 3.29 -15.17
N LEU A 179 8.93 3.11 -15.95
CA LEU A 179 7.59 2.90 -15.43
C LEU A 179 7.29 1.41 -15.24
N GLY A 180 6.51 1.09 -14.21
CA GLY A 180 6.07 -0.27 -13.94
C GLY A 180 4.72 -0.35 -13.23
N VAL A 181 4.04 -1.49 -13.39
CA VAL A 181 2.80 -1.83 -12.66
C VAL A 181 3.12 -2.95 -11.67
N LEU A 182 2.83 -2.73 -10.39
CA LEU A 182 3.05 -3.69 -9.32
C LEU A 182 1.76 -3.90 -8.53
N HIS A 183 1.65 -5.03 -7.84
CA HIS A 183 0.53 -5.27 -6.93
C HIS A 183 1.06 -5.69 -5.55
N THR A 184 0.26 -5.40 -4.53
CA THR A 184 0.52 -5.82 -3.15
C THR A 184 -0.75 -6.41 -2.55
N LEU A 185 -0.62 -7.49 -1.79
CA LEU A 185 -1.76 -8.18 -1.19
C LEU A 185 -1.95 -7.76 0.28
N GLY A 186 -3.21 -7.59 0.69
CA GLY A 186 -3.59 -7.26 2.06
C GLY A 186 -2.84 -6.03 2.62
N PRO A 187 -2.34 -6.10 3.87
CA PRO A 187 -1.60 -5.02 4.52
C PRO A 187 -0.11 -4.99 4.11
N SER A 188 0.15 -5.06 2.80
CA SER A 188 1.48 -4.86 2.22
C SER A 188 1.58 -3.46 1.61
N THR A 189 2.77 -2.85 1.59
CA THR A 189 2.94 -1.47 1.10
C THR A 189 4.22 -1.29 0.30
N LEU A 190 4.16 -0.36 -0.67
CA LEU A 190 5.33 0.18 -1.37
C LEU A 190 5.79 1.53 -0.81
N LEU A 191 5.07 2.07 0.16
CA LEU A 191 5.32 3.42 0.72
C LEU A 191 6.46 3.42 1.75
N VAL A 192 6.72 2.27 2.37
CA VAL A 192 7.67 2.13 3.47
C VAL A 192 8.55 0.92 3.23
N ARG A 193 9.86 1.13 3.01
CA ARG A 193 10.88 0.08 3.13
C ARG A 193 11.80 0.37 4.30
N SER A 194 12.43 -0.68 4.82
CA SER A 194 13.43 -0.62 5.88
C SER A 194 14.45 0.49 5.56
N ARG A 195 14.32 1.62 6.26
CA ARG A 195 15.16 2.82 6.26
C ARG A 195 14.92 3.92 5.21
N ASN A 196 14.07 3.76 4.20
CA ASN A 196 13.69 4.88 3.31
C ASN A 196 12.16 4.90 3.09
N ASN A 197 11.53 6.02 3.44
CA ASN A 197 10.17 6.35 2.99
C ASN A 197 10.23 6.56 1.47
N MET A 198 9.43 5.81 0.72
CA MET A 198 9.44 5.83 -0.74
C MET A 198 8.44 6.85 -1.31
N ASN A 199 7.77 7.62 -0.45
CA ASN A 199 6.98 8.76 -0.87
C ASN A 199 7.87 9.98 -1.17
N TYR A 200 7.46 10.78 -2.16
CA TYR A 200 8.17 11.97 -2.63
C TYR A 200 8.09 13.16 -1.67
N GLN A 201 7.15 13.15 -0.73
CA GLN A 201 7.08 14.13 0.34
C GLN A 201 7.89 13.63 1.54
N HIS A 202 8.81 14.46 2.05
CA HIS A 202 9.53 14.18 3.29
C HIS A 202 8.52 14.00 4.44
N GLY A 203 8.38 12.77 4.93
CA GLY A 203 7.40 12.40 5.94
C GLY A 203 6.02 12.09 5.33
N LEU A 204 5.64 10.82 5.33
CA LEU A 204 4.26 10.41 5.10
C LEU A 204 3.48 10.78 6.37
N VAL A 205 2.88 11.97 6.34
CA VAL A 205 2.12 12.55 7.44
C VAL A 205 0.64 12.28 7.22
N LEU A 206 0.04 11.48 8.11
CA LEU A 206 -1.41 11.28 8.18
C LEU A 206 -1.96 12.19 9.28
N GLY A 207 -2.10 13.48 8.98
CA GLY A 207 -2.71 14.46 9.90
C GLY A 207 -1.95 14.76 11.20
N GLU A 208 -0.80 14.14 11.44
CA GLU A 208 0.07 14.47 12.57
C GLU A 208 0.69 15.86 12.39
N PRO A 209 0.95 16.61 13.48
CA PRO A 209 1.75 17.84 13.39
C PRO A 209 3.17 17.51 12.91
N GLU A 210 3.67 18.27 11.93
CA GLU A 210 5.07 18.16 11.48
C GLU A 210 5.99 18.45 12.68
N LEU A 211 6.56 17.39 13.27
CA LEU A 211 7.68 17.56 14.17
C LEU A 211 8.89 17.88 13.30
N HIS A 212 9.32 19.15 13.30
CA HIS A 212 10.65 19.54 12.84
C HIS A 212 11.69 18.75 13.67
N ALA A 213 12.03 17.54 13.23
CA ALA A 213 13.17 16.82 13.74
C ALA A 213 14.40 17.61 13.30
N ASN A 214 15.03 18.32 14.23
CA ASN A 214 16.38 18.83 14.03
C ASN A 214 17.23 17.65 13.53
N SER A 215 17.76 17.79 12.33
CA SER A 215 18.60 16.83 11.63
C SER A 215 20.02 16.74 12.22
N GLY A 216 20.12 16.81 13.55
CA GLY A 216 21.33 16.57 14.32
C GLY A 216 21.07 15.47 15.33
N ASP A 217 21.91 14.45 15.33
CA ASP A 217 22.00 13.41 16.36
C ASP A 217 20.93 12.29 16.34
N ILE A 218 20.79 11.60 15.22
CA ILE A 218 20.46 10.16 15.28
C ILE A 218 21.79 9.40 15.46
N PRO A 219 22.03 8.68 16.56
CA PRO A 219 23.25 7.91 16.74
C PRO A 219 23.32 6.84 15.66
N ILE A 220 24.31 6.95 14.76
CA ILE A 220 24.64 5.90 13.80
C ILE A 220 25.17 4.72 14.62
N ARG A 221 24.32 3.77 14.95
CA ARG A 221 24.78 2.48 15.48
C ARG A 221 25.48 1.72 14.36
N PRO A 222 26.76 1.33 14.50
CA PRO A 222 27.46 0.55 13.49
C PRO A 222 26.71 -0.76 13.22
N LEU A 223 26.70 -1.20 11.96
CA LEU A 223 26.27 -2.55 11.62
C LEU A 223 27.08 -3.57 12.45
N PRO A 224 26.45 -4.64 12.96
CA PRO A 224 27.20 -5.73 13.55
C PRO A 224 28.13 -6.31 12.48
N SER A 225 29.42 -6.30 12.78
CA SER A 225 30.45 -6.99 11.99
C SER A 225 30.15 -8.49 12.00
N TYR A 226 30.01 -9.06 10.80
CA TYR A 226 29.85 -10.50 10.59
C TYR A 226 31.03 -11.25 11.24
N SER A 227 30.78 -12.00 12.31
CA SER A 227 31.73 -13.03 12.77
C SER A 227 31.53 -14.28 11.92
N PRO A 228 32.59 -14.84 11.31
CA PRO A 228 32.49 -16.03 10.48
C PRO A 228 32.53 -17.27 11.38
N ASN A 229 31.41 -17.63 12.00
CA ASN A 229 31.27 -18.93 12.67
C ASN A 229 29.82 -19.42 12.54
N THR A 230 29.49 -19.97 11.38
CA THR A 230 28.30 -20.80 11.16
C THR A 230 28.73 -22.13 10.55
N PRO A 231 28.30 -23.29 11.08
CA PRO A 231 28.62 -24.59 10.52
C PRO A 231 27.97 -24.79 9.14
N PRO A 232 28.58 -25.57 8.23
CA PRO A 232 28.03 -25.77 6.88
C PRO A 232 26.76 -26.63 6.92
N GLY A 233 25.69 -26.17 6.23
CA GLY A 233 24.60 -27.07 5.82
C GLY A 233 23.13 -26.65 6.01
N VAL A 234 22.77 -25.37 6.20
CA VAL A 234 21.34 -24.99 6.29
C VAL A 234 21.02 -23.72 5.49
N THR A 235 20.29 -23.89 4.39
CA THR A 235 19.60 -22.82 3.64
C THR A 235 18.20 -22.56 4.23
N PRO A 236 17.75 -21.31 4.39
CA PRO A 236 16.37 -21.03 4.82
C PRO A 236 15.38 -21.29 3.68
N SER A 237 14.51 -22.28 3.88
CA SER A 237 13.45 -22.68 2.96
C SER A 237 12.19 -21.82 3.09
N LEU A 238 11.63 -21.42 1.93
CA LEU A 238 10.28 -20.86 1.78
C LEU A 238 9.23 -21.99 1.85
N PRO A 239 7.98 -21.72 2.29
CA PRO A 239 6.97 -22.77 2.43
C PRO A 239 6.34 -23.09 1.07
N THR A 240 6.48 -24.33 0.61
CA THR A 240 5.57 -24.90 -0.39
C THR A 240 5.00 -26.17 0.21
N SER A 241 3.69 -26.16 0.44
CA SER A 241 2.91 -27.34 0.79
C SER A 241 2.83 -28.26 -0.43
N GLY A 242 3.16 -29.54 -0.24
CA GLY A 242 3.00 -30.59 -1.24
C GLY A 242 3.28 -31.94 -0.60
N VAL A 243 2.23 -32.55 -0.06
CA VAL A 243 2.22 -33.93 0.47
C VAL A 243 2.69 -34.89 -0.63
N SER A 244 3.67 -35.74 -0.32
CA SER A 244 4.12 -36.84 -1.18
C SER A 244 3.85 -38.20 -0.52
N GLY A 245 3.40 -39.16 -1.33
CA GLY A 245 3.26 -40.59 -1.02
C GLY A 245 1.83 -41.08 -1.33
N GLN A 246 1.55 -42.09 -2.15
CA GLN A 246 2.34 -43.09 -2.86
C GLN A 246 1.60 -43.47 -4.16
N SER A 247 2.31 -44.00 -5.15
CA SER A 247 1.74 -44.58 -6.37
C SER A 247 0.93 -45.85 -6.06
N PRO A 248 -0.34 -46.00 -6.51
CA PRO A 248 -0.98 -47.30 -6.52
C PRO A 248 -0.52 -48.09 -7.75
N THR A 249 -0.14 -49.33 -7.49
CA THR A 249 0.14 -50.41 -8.43
C THR A 249 -0.97 -50.61 -9.46
N ARG A 250 -0.55 -50.87 -10.70
CA ARG A 250 -1.34 -51.30 -11.88
C ARG A 250 -2.53 -52.21 -11.54
N VAL A 251 -3.73 -51.85 -12.00
CA VAL A 251 -4.92 -52.72 -12.06
C VAL A 251 -5.44 -52.72 -13.52
N PRO A 252 -6.03 -53.82 -14.04
CA PRO A 252 -6.31 -53.98 -15.47
C PRO A 252 -7.44 -53.07 -15.99
N PHE A 253 -7.33 -52.74 -17.28
CA PHE A 253 -8.22 -51.91 -18.09
C PHE A 253 -9.73 -52.09 -17.86
N ASP A 254 -10.44 -50.97 -17.68
CA ASP A 254 -11.90 -50.84 -17.82
C ASP A 254 -12.23 -50.43 -19.28
N PRO A 255 -13.05 -51.18 -20.03
CA PRO A 255 -13.39 -50.90 -21.42
C PRO A 255 -14.33 -49.70 -21.63
N HIS A 256 -14.76 -48.97 -20.60
CA HIS A 256 -15.64 -47.78 -20.73
C HIS A 256 -14.97 -46.42 -20.48
N ALA A 257 -13.67 -46.36 -20.26
CA ALA A 257 -12.95 -45.09 -20.12
C ALA A 257 -12.63 -44.47 -21.50
N ARG A 258 -13.25 -43.33 -21.83
CA ARG A 258 -12.84 -42.51 -22.99
C ARG A 258 -11.50 -41.85 -22.70
N ALA A 259 -10.43 -42.35 -23.33
CA ALA A 259 -9.14 -41.67 -23.39
C ALA A 259 -9.18 -40.55 -24.45
N ILE A 260 -8.76 -39.35 -24.07
CA ILE A 260 -8.56 -38.24 -25.01
C ILE A 260 -7.21 -38.49 -25.70
N HIS A 261 -7.25 -38.85 -26.98
CA HIS A 261 -6.08 -39.04 -27.82
C HIS A 261 -5.48 -37.68 -28.23
N ALA A 262 -4.22 -37.42 -27.87
CA ALA A 262 -3.40 -36.41 -28.54
C ALA A 262 -2.53 -37.11 -29.59
N SER A 263 -2.92 -37.01 -30.86
CA SER A 263 -2.19 -37.56 -31.99
C SER A 263 -0.96 -36.72 -32.35
N SER A 264 0.19 -37.40 -32.42
CA SER A 264 1.34 -37.24 -33.33
C SER A 264 2.02 -35.87 -33.48
N VAL A 265 3.28 -35.90 -33.05
CA VAL A 265 4.36 -34.92 -33.17
C VAL A 265 4.71 -34.64 -34.63
N SER A 266 4.67 -33.37 -35.06
CA SER A 266 5.49 -32.89 -36.17
C SER A 266 6.85 -32.48 -35.61
N HIS A 267 7.91 -33.17 -36.02
CA HIS A 267 9.29 -32.83 -35.67
C HIS A 267 9.66 -31.46 -36.27
N PHE A 268 9.55 -30.41 -35.47
CA PHE A 268 10.37 -29.22 -35.60
C PHE A 268 11.47 -29.31 -34.55
N ASP A 269 12.72 -29.33 -35.00
CA ASP A 269 13.89 -29.28 -34.13
C ASP A 269 14.02 -27.86 -33.53
N LEU A 270 13.13 -27.55 -32.59
CA LEU A 270 13.36 -26.52 -31.60
C LEU A 270 14.23 -27.17 -30.53
N GLY A 271 15.53 -26.89 -30.58
CA GLY A 271 16.49 -27.37 -29.59
C GLY A 271 15.99 -27.26 -28.15
N SER A 272 16.57 -28.07 -27.25
CA SER A 272 16.09 -28.26 -25.88
C SER A 272 15.65 -26.94 -25.19
N PRO A 273 14.46 -26.91 -24.57
CA PRO A 273 13.98 -25.72 -23.90
C PRO A 273 14.95 -25.31 -22.79
N ALA A 274 15.27 -24.03 -22.72
CA ALA A 274 16.14 -23.48 -21.68
C ALA A 274 15.53 -23.79 -20.30
N SER A 275 16.28 -24.56 -19.51
CA SER A 275 15.93 -24.90 -18.13
C SER A 275 16.82 -24.10 -17.20
N ILE A 276 16.23 -23.52 -16.13
CA ILE A 276 16.97 -22.87 -15.04
C ILE A 276 17.88 -23.85 -14.28
N HIS A 277 17.75 -25.15 -14.55
CA HIS A 277 18.58 -26.23 -13.99
C HIS A 277 19.49 -26.89 -15.04
N GLY A 278 19.66 -26.28 -16.22
CA GLY A 278 20.60 -26.74 -17.23
C GLY A 278 22.06 -26.50 -16.83
N PRO A 279 23.01 -27.28 -17.37
CA PRO A 279 24.42 -27.20 -17.00
C PRO A 279 25.12 -25.90 -17.46
N GLU A 280 24.52 -25.12 -18.37
CA GLU A 280 25.02 -23.81 -18.79
C GLU A 280 23.89 -22.77 -18.95
N PRO A 281 23.96 -21.60 -18.28
CA PRO A 281 23.05 -20.50 -18.55
C PRO A 281 23.46 -19.81 -19.85
N ARG A 282 22.68 -20.01 -20.92
CA ARG A 282 22.81 -19.22 -22.15
C ARG A 282 22.07 -17.90 -22.00
N GLU A 283 22.80 -16.78 -22.04
CA GLU A 283 22.19 -15.46 -22.25
C GLU A 283 21.53 -15.46 -23.64
N SER A 284 20.21 -15.27 -23.66
CA SER A 284 19.45 -15.20 -24.91
C SER A 284 19.67 -13.83 -25.55
N GLU A 285 20.50 -13.78 -26.60
CA GLU A 285 20.61 -12.62 -27.48
C GLU A 285 19.32 -12.44 -28.31
N VAL A 286 18.27 -11.88 -27.70
CA VAL A 286 17.11 -11.37 -28.45
C VAL A 286 17.23 -9.86 -28.51
N ARG A 287 17.85 -9.37 -29.59
CA ARG A 287 17.71 -7.98 -30.04
C ARG A 287 16.29 -7.78 -30.59
N GLY A 288 15.42 -7.13 -29.82
CA GLY A 288 14.19 -6.52 -30.33
C GLY A 288 12.94 -6.75 -29.48
N SER A 289 12.23 -5.65 -29.20
CA SER A 289 10.95 -5.53 -28.49
C SER A 289 10.99 -5.77 -26.97
N ALA A 290 11.44 -4.75 -26.24
CA ALA A 290 11.23 -4.63 -24.80
C ALA A 290 9.73 -4.55 -24.48
N LEU A 291 9.10 -5.69 -24.21
CA LEU A 291 8.06 -5.72 -23.19
C LEU A 291 8.75 -5.30 -21.88
N PRO A 292 8.20 -4.34 -21.11
CA PRO A 292 8.77 -3.97 -19.83
C PRO A 292 8.71 -5.18 -18.91
N SER A 293 9.80 -5.93 -18.87
CA SER A 293 10.01 -7.03 -17.95
C SER A 293 9.95 -6.46 -16.54
N MET A 294 9.23 -7.16 -15.66
CA MET A 294 9.17 -6.95 -14.21
C MET A 294 10.57 -6.74 -13.56
N MET A 295 11.64 -7.13 -14.26
CA MET A 295 13.04 -7.03 -13.84
C MET A 295 13.77 -5.73 -14.23
N SER A 296 13.16 -4.82 -14.98
CA SER A 296 13.83 -3.57 -15.44
C SER A 296 13.68 -2.38 -14.48
N VAL A 297 12.91 -2.51 -13.40
CA VAL A 297 12.71 -1.43 -12.44
C VAL A 297 13.84 -1.48 -11.41
N GLY A 298 14.65 -0.41 -11.34
CA GLY A 298 15.89 -0.32 -10.57
C GLY A 298 15.78 -0.55 -9.05
N LYS A 299 16.92 -0.49 -8.36
CA LYS A 299 17.09 -0.81 -6.92
C LYS A 299 16.14 -0.07 -5.97
N THR A 300 15.56 1.07 -6.39
CA THR A 300 14.58 1.85 -5.63
C THR A 300 13.40 2.20 -6.52
N ILE A 301 12.21 1.85 -6.07
CA ILE A 301 10.94 2.13 -6.74
C ILE A 301 10.20 3.23 -6.00
N PHE A 302 9.35 3.97 -6.67
CA PHE A 302 8.59 5.06 -6.08
C PHE A 302 7.15 5.03 -6.60
N PRO A 303 6.13 4.99 -5.73
CA PRO A 303 4.74 4.89 -6.15
C PRO A 303 4.23 6.21 -6.67
N LEU A 304 3.67 6.21 -7.89
CA LEU A 304 3.05 7.37 -8.54
C LEU A 304 1.58 7.51 -8.14
N PHE A 305 0.82 6.42 -8.22
CA PHE A 305 -0.56 6.32 -7.73
C PHE A 305 -0.90 4.85 -7.46
N CYS A 306 -2.00 4.60 -6.77
CA CYS A 306 -2.52 3.25 -6.60
C CYS A 306 -4.04 3.20 -6.75
N VAL A 307 -4.58 1.99 -6.89
CA VAL A 307 -6.01 1.72 -6.88
C VAL A 307 -6.28 0.58 -5.89
N PRO A 308 -7.21 0.75 -4.93
CA PRO A 308 -7.64 -0.35 -4.09
C PRO A 308 -8.39 -1.39 -4.90
N VAL A 309 -8.06 -2.65 -4.64
CA VAL A 309 -8.71 -3.82 -5.20
C VAL A 309 -9.27 -4.63 -4.04
N TYR A 310 -10.33 -4.10 -3.43
CA TYR A 310 -11.15 -4.80 -2.43
C TYR A 310 -12.62 -4.42 -2.59
N GLU A 311 -13.53 -5.35 -2.28
CA GLU A 311 -14.94 -5.26 -2.64
C GLU A 311 -15.63 -4.01 -2.09
N HIS A 312 -15.29 -3.62 -0.86
CA HIS A 312 -15.92 -2.48 -0.21
C HIS A 312 -15.59 -1.11 -0.86
N ALA A 313 -14.57 -1.02 -1.73
CA ALA A 313 -14.32 0.19 -2.52
C ALA A 313 -15.34 0.35 -3.66
N TRP A 314 -15.48 -0.67 -4.52
CA TRP A 314 -16.32 -0.55 -5.71
C TRP A 314 -17.79 -0.90 -5.45
N MET A 315 -18.07 -1.78 -4.49
CA MET A 315 -19.46 -2.13 -4.18
C MET A 315 -20.19 -0.95 -3.56
N SER A 316 -19.53 -0.17 -2.70
CA SER A 316 -20.10 1.05 -2.11
C SER A 316 -20.34 2.14 -3.16
N ALA A 317 -19.57 2.14 -4.26
CA ALA A 317 -19.78 2.98 -5.44
C ALA A 317 -20.89 2.48 -6.38
N GLY A 318 -21.57 1.38 -6.05
CA GLY A 318 -22.72 0.89 -6.81
C GLY A 318 -22.37 0.01 -8.01
N PHE A 319 -21.09 -0.36 -8.21
CA PHE A 319 -20.68 -1.23 -9.32
C PHE A 319 -21.09 -2.71 -9.12
N GLY A 320 -21.51 -3.09 -7.91
CA GLY A 320 -21.93 -4.45 -7.59
C GLY A 320 -20.79 -5.48 -7.53
N VAL A 321 -21.15 -6.75 -7.38
CA VAL A 321 -20.18 -7.84 -7.13
C VAL A 321 -19.21 -8.03 -8.32
N TRP A 322 -19.71 -7.94 -9.54
CA TRP A 322 -18.93 -8.10 -10.79
C TRP A 322 -18.43 -6.77 -11.36
N GLY A 323 -18.48 -5.71 -10.56
CA GLY A 323 -18.26 -4.32 -10.96
C GLY A 323 -16.81 -3.87 -11.11
N LYS A 324 -15.84 -4.75 -10.85
CA LYS A 324 -14.42 -4.39 -10.77
C LYS A 324 -13.86 -3.78 -12.06
N GLU A 325 -14.30 -4.25 -13.22
CA GLU A 325 -13.86 -3.68 -14.50
C GLU A 325 -14.39 -2.24 -14.68
N ALA A 326 -15.65 -2.00 -14.35
CA ALA A 326 -16.27 -0.67 -14.42
C ALA A 326 -15.60 0.30 -13.44
N TRP A 327 -15.30 -0.16 -12.21
CA TRP A 327 -14.50 0.57 -11.23
C TRP A 327 -13.15 1.04 -11.79
N LEU A 328 -12.39 0.13 -12.42
CA LEU A 328 -11.09 0.47 -13.01
C LEU A 328 -11.21 1.41 -14.22
N ARG A 329 -12.32 1.34 -14.96
CA ARG A 329 -12.60 2.24 -16.09
C ARG A 329 -12.85 3.67 -15.62
N GLU A 330 -13.68 3.82 -14.59
CA GLU A 330 -14.06 5.13 -14.04
C GLU A 330 -12.91 5.81 -13.29
N PHE A 331 -11.97 5.05 -12.71
CA PHE A 331 -10.81 5.60 -11.98
C PHE A 331 -10.04 6.68 -12.76
N TRP A 332 -9.85 6.48 -14.06
CA TRP A 332 -9.09 7.41 -14.90
C TRP A 332 -9.74 8.78 -15.10
N SER A 333 -11.02 8.92 -14.75
CA SER A 333 -11.74 10.19 -14.81
C SER A 333 -11.34 11.16 -13.69
N VAL A 334 -10.91 10.63 -12.53
CA VAL A 334 -10.65 11.40 -11.30
C VAL A 334 -9.19 11.40 -10.85
N LEU A 335 -8.30 10.68 -11.54
CA LEU A 335 -6.88 10.65 -11.21
C LEU A 335 -6.24 12.03 -11.41
N ASP A 336 -5.62 12.57 -10.36
CA ASP A 336 -4.92 13.86 -10.40
C ASP A 336 -3.55 13.74 -11.08
N TRP A 337 -3.54 13.90 -12.40
CA TRP A 337 -2.30 13.83 -13.19
C TRP A 337 -1.28 14.92 -12.85
N ARG A 338 -1.66 16.03 -12.20
CA ARG A 338 -0.69 17.04 -11.75
C ARG A 338 0.16 16.48 -10.61
N LYS A 339 -0.45 15.77 -9.66
CA LYS A 339 0.27 15.09 -8.58
C LYS A 339 1.12 13.95 -9.10
N VAL A 340 0.58 13.12 -9.99
CA VAL A 340 1.34 12.03 -10.63
C VAL A 340 2.57 12.55 -11.36
N SER A 341 2.42 13.63 -12.14
CA SER A 341 3.53 14.26 -12.86
C SER A 341 4.56 14.87 -11.91
N LYS A 342 4.12 15.55 -10.85
CA LYS A 342 5.01 16.09 -9.81
C LYS A 342 5.79 14.97 -9.11
N ALA A 343 5.12 13.89 -8.73
CA ALA A 343 5.68 12.69 -8.13
C ALA A 343 6.76 12.08 -9.04
N TYR A 344 6.44 11.87 -10.31
CA TYR A 344 7.38 11.34 -11.31
C TYR A 344 8.64 12.19 -11.44
N ARG A 345 8.49 13.51 -11.55
CA ARG A 345 9.64 14.44 -11.62
C ARG A 345 10.52 14.35 -10.37
N VAL A 346 9.92 14.35 -9.18
CA VAL A 346 10.68 14.24 -7.92
C VAL A 346 11.40 12.90 -7.82
N ALA A 347 10.82 11.79 -8.30
CA ALA A 347 11.48 10.49 -8.36
C ALA A 347 12.80 10.54 -9.15
N LYS A 348 12.71 11.15 -10.34
CA LYS A 348 13.81 11.28 -11.29
C LYS A 348 14.89 12.22 -10.75
N GLU A 349 14.50 13.38 -10.23
CA GLU A 349 15.42 14.37 -9.64
C GLU A 349 16.07 13.89 -8.34
N GLY A 350 15.32 13.17 -7.51
CA GLY A 350 15.84 12.51 -6.29
C GLY A 350 16.91 11.46 -6.60
N GLY A 351 16.83 10.81 -7.77
CA GLY A 351 17.89 9.95 -8.31
C GLY A 351 19.13 10.71 -8.79
N LEU A 352 18.95 11.92 -9.35
CA LEU A 352 20.01 12.76 -9.92
C LEU A 352 20.86 13.51 -8.87
N SER A 353 20.34 13.72 -7.66
CA SER A 353 21.03 14.47 -6.58
C SER A 353 22.10 13.69 -5.79
N LYS A 354 22.47 12.47 -6.21
CA LYS A 354 23.66 11.76 -5.68
C LYS A 354 24.66 11.48 -6.80
N PRO A 355 25.60 12.42 -7.01
CA PRO A 355 26.99 12.06 -6.77
C PRO A 355 27.72 13.20 -6.07
N LEU A 356 27.91 13.10 -4.75
CA LEU A 356 28.94 13.85 -4.04
C LEU A 356 29.93 12.86 -3.45
N THR A 357 30.96 12.64 -4.25
CA THR A 357 32.37 12.48 -3.89
C THR A 357 32.66 12.08 -2.44
N LYS A 358 33.25 10.89 -2.29
CA LYS A 358 34.13 10.58 -1.16
C LYS A 358 35.15 11.72 -1.02
N ILE A 359 35.23 12.30 0.17
CA ILE A 359 36.43 12.99 0.66
C ILE A 359 37.05 12.06 1.69
#